data_AF-A0ABD5QB81-F1
#
_entry.id   AF-A0ABD5QB81-F1
#
_cell.length_a   1.000
_cell.length_b   1.000
_cell.length_c   1.000
_cell.angle_alpha   90.00
_cell.angle_beta   90.00
_cell.angle_gamma   90.00
#
_symmetry.space_group_name_H-M   'P 1'
#
loop_
_entity.id
_entity.type
_entity.pdbx_description
1 polymer ?
#
loop_
_entity_poly.entity_id
_entity_poly.type
_entity_poly.pdbx_seq_one_letter_code
_entity_poly.pdbx_strand_id
1 'polypeptide(L)'
;MYEDDRPPLPDWILGVYETVLEYVTDQRESTPDGEPSIPTLSRDQLTEIVLTTDLEVEPQDVDHAVDRLHDRGYLYEVDEGLRVTDVSYE
;
A
#
# COMPACT_ATOMS: atom_id res chain seq x y z
N MET A 1 1.62 -23.97 -8.40
CA MET A 1 2.37 -22.70 -8.35
C MET A 1 1.44 -21.71 -8.99
N TYR A 2 0.72 -20.92 -8.20
CA TYR A 2 -0.09 -19.83 -8.78
C TYR A 2 0.92 -18.77 -9.18
N GLU A 3 1.29 -18.77 -10.46
CA GLU A 3 1.90 -17.61 -11.08
C GLU A 3 0.93 -16.47 -10.80
N ASP A 4 1.43 -15.49 -10.06
CA ASP A 4 0.73 -14.27 -9.79
C ASP A 4 0.44 -13.64 -11.17
N ASP A 5 -0.77 -13.85 -11.70
CA ASP A 5 -1.22 -13.45 -13.05
C ASP A 5 -1.28 -11.92 -13.21
N ARG A 6 -0.79 -11.19 -12.20
CA ARG A 6 -0.68 -9.74 -12.22
C ARG A 6 0.45 -9.40 -13.20
N PRO A 7 0.15 -8.66 -14.28
CA PRO A 7 1.16 -8.16 -15.20
C PRO A 7 2.26 -7.43 -14.42
N PRO A 8 3.52 -7.56 -14.84
CA PRO A 8 4.64 -7.00 -14.10
C PRO A 8 4.41 -5.51 -13.88
N LEU A 9 4.28 -5.12 -12.62
CA LEU A 9 4.29 -3.71 -12.25
C LEU A 9 5.73 -3.19 -12.39
N PRO A 10 5.90 -1.93 -12.78
CA PRO A 10 7.20 -1.28 -12.69
C PRO A 10 7.75 -1.37 -11.27
N ASP A 11 9.04 -1.61 -11.12
CA ASP A 11 9.72 -1.72 -9.82
C ASP A 11 9.46 -0.50 -8.92
N TRP A 12 9.32 0.69 -9.50
CA TRP A 12 9.02 1.91 -8.73
C TRP A 12 7.60 1.90 -8.14
N ILE A 13 6.61 1.30 -8.79
CA ILE A 13 5.23 1.15 -8.25
C ILE A 13 5.23 0.11 -7.12
N LEU A 14 6.03 -0.95 -7.27
CA LEU A 14 6.25 -1.92 -6.19
C LEU A 14 6.95 -1.28 -5.00
N GLY A 15 7.97 -0.45 -5.22
CA GLY A 15 8.64 0.30 -4.15
C GLY A 15 7.69 1.23 -3.38
N VAL A 16 6.74 1.87 -4.09
CA VAL A 16 5.65 2.65 -3.46
C VAL A 16 4.79 1.76 -2.56
N TYR A 17 4.39 0.58 -3.05
CA TYR A 17 3.63 -0.37 -2.26
C TYR A 17 4.39 -0.89 -1.04
N GLU A 18 5.67 -1.24 -1.20
CA GLU A 18 6.53 -1.73 -0.12
C GLU A 18 6.69 -0.67 0.98
N THR A 19 6.95 0.59 0.59
CA THR A 19 7.01 1.73 1.51
C THR A 19 5.73 1.87 2.33
N VAL A 20 4.57 1.82 1.66
CA VAL A 20 3.27 1.93 2.32
C VAL A 20 3.04 0.71 3.23
N LEU A 21 3.40 -0.49 2.78
CA LEU A 21 3.26 -1.73 3.54
C LEU A 21 4.12 -1.72 4.79
N GLU A 22 5.37 -1.25 4.71
CA GLU A 22 6.28 -1.09 5.85
C GLU A 22 5.71 -0.08 6.85
N TYR A 23 5.24 1.09 6.38
CA TYR A 23 4.61 2.08 7.24
C TYR A 23 3.38 1.53 7.96
N VAL A 24 2.48 0.90 7.21
CA VAL A 24 1.28 0.26 7.77
C VAL A 24 1.68 -0.80 8.78
N THR A 25 2.69 -1.62 8.49
CA THR A 25 3.15 -2.70 9.38
C THR A 25 3.78 -2.17 10.67
N ASP A 26 4.53 -1.07 10.60
CA ASP A 26 5.05 -0.37 11.78
C ASP A 26 3.90 0.21 12.63
N GLN A 27 2.87 0.75 11.96
CA GLN A 27 1.66 1.28 12.60
C GLN A 27 0.63 0.21 12.97
N ARG A 28 0.88 -1.08 12.72
CA ARG A 28 0.01 -2.17 13.18
C ARG A 28 0.13 -2.25 14.71
N GLU A 29 -0.71 -1.50 15.39
CA GLU A 29 -0.88 -1.67 16.83
C GLU A 29 -1.62 -2.99 17.09
N SER A 30 -1.09 -3.81 18.00
CA SER A 30 -1.82 -4.94 18.55
C SER A 30 -3.07 -4.40 19.24
N THR A 31 -4.23 -4.58 18.60
CA THR A 31 -5.50 -4.23 19.24
C THR A 31 -5.67 -5.05 20.52
N PRO A 32 -6.45 -4.59 21.51
CA PRO A 32 -6.68 -5.34 22.75
C PRO A 32 -7.27 -6.75 22.52
N ASP A 33 -7.88 -7.00 21.36
CA ASP A 33 -8.38 -8.32 20.92
C ASP A 33 -7.31 -9.20 20.24
N GLY A 34 -6.08 -8.71 20.09
CA GLY A 34 -4.96 -9.43 19.50
C GLY A 34 -5.00 -9.53 17.98
N GLU A 35 -6.02 -8.97 17.33
CA GLU A 35 -6.10 -8.92 15.88
C GLU A 35 -5.34 -7.72 15.34
N PRO A 36 -4.37 -7.92 14.44
CA PRO A 36 -3.67 -6.81 13.84
C PRO A 36 -4.62 -6.00 12.95
N SER A 37 -4.96 -4.78 13.37
CA SER A 37 -5.76 -3.89 12.54
C SER A 37 -4.83 -3.09 11.64
N ILE A 38 -5.00 -3.26 10.32
CA ILE A 38 -4.29 -2.50 9.31
C ILE A 38 -4.92 -1.09 9.25
N PRO A 39 -4.16 0.01 9.41
CA PRO A 39 -4.74 1.35 9.29
C PRO A 39 -5.30 1.61 7.89
N THR A 40 -6.42 2.34 7.84
CA THR A 40 -6.95 2.92 6.60
C THR A 40 -6.25 4.26 6.36
N LEU A 41 -5.69 4.45 5.17
CA LEU A 41 -4.92 5.63 4.80
C LEU A 41 -5.62 6.40 3.68
N SER A 42 -5.73 7.72 3.83
CA SER A 42 -6.17 8.59 2.74
C SER A 42 -5.11 8.65 1.63
N ARG A 43 -5.52 8.96 0.39
CA ARG A 43 -4.58 9.20 -0.72
C ARG A 43 -3.51 10.24 -0.39
N ASP A 44 -3.90 11.29 0.34
CA ASP A 44 -2.98 12.35 0.78
C ASP A 44 -1.91 11.81 1.74
N GLN A 45 -2.31 10.94 2.68
CA GLN A 45 -1.37 10.27 3.60
C GLN A 45 -0.44 9.33 2.86
N LEU A 46 -0.95 8.52 1.92
CA LEU A 46 -0.12 7.67 1.07
C LEU A 46 0.91 8.49 0.30
N THR A 47 0.49 9.64 -0.25
CA THR A 47 1.37 10.56 -0.96
C THR A 47 2.44 11.12 -0.04
N GLU A 48 2.09 11.57 1.16
CA GLU A 48 3.04 12.07 2.14
C GLU A 48 4.06 10.99 2.56
N ILE A 49 3.59 9.78 2.89
CA ILE A 49 4.46 8.65 3.28
C ILE A 49 5.46 8.35 2.16
N VAL A 50 5.00 8.22 0.93
CA VAL A 50 5.87 7.91 -0.22
C VAL A 50 6.87 9.04 -0.46
N LEU A 51 6.45 10.30 -0.41
CA LEU A 51 7.34 11.46 -0.60
C LEU A 51 8.35 11.63 0.55
N THR A 52 8.11 11.05 1.73
CA THR A 52 9.10 11.03 2.82
C THR A 52 10.20 9.98 2.63
N THR A 53 10.07 9.10 1.63
CA THR A 53 11.09 8.10 1.31
C THR A 53 12.05 8.58 0.22
N ASP A 54 13.12 7.81 0.00
CA ASP A 54 14.13 8.08 -1.03
C ASP A 54 13.66 7.70 -2.46
N LEU A 55 12.37 7.37 -2.64
CA LEU A 55 11.79 7.13 -3.96
C LEU A 55 11.79 8.44 -4.76
N GLU A 56 12.50 8.46 -5.89
CA GLU A 56 12.51 9.56 -6.86
C GLU A 56 11.16 9.62 -7.64
N VAL A 57 10.07 9.92 -6.93
CA VAL A 57 8.71 9.98 -7.50
C VAL A 57 8.06 11.33 -7.21
N GLU A 58 7.33 11.88 -8.18
CA GLU A 58 6.54 13.10 -7.95
C GLU A 58 5.18 12.76 -7.32
N PRO A 59 4.53 13.69 -6.61
CA PRO A 59 3.18 13.47 -6.05
C PRO A 59 2.15 12.96 -7.09
N GLN A 60 2.27 13.42 -8.34
CA GLN A 60 1.43 12.95 -9.45
C GLN A 60 1.67 11.49 -9.83
N ASP A 61 2.92 11.02 -9.72
CA ASP A 61 3.28 9.62 -9.96
C ASP A 61 2.80 8.73 -8.82
N VAL A 62 2.76 9.25 -7.59
CA VAL A 62 2.20 8.52 -6.45
C VAL A 62 0.71 8.26 -6.64
N ASP A 63 -0.08 9.25 -7.07
CA ASP A 63 -1.50 9.02 -7.35
C ASP A 63 -1.69 7.97 -8.47
N HIS A 64 -0.83 8.01 -9.49
CA HIS A 64 -0.82 6.98 -10.54
C HIS A 64 -0.46 5.58 -10.01
N ALA A 65 0.54 5.48 -9.14
CA ALA A 65 0.93 4.23 -8.51
C ALA A 65 -0.19 3.69 -7.62
N VAL A 66 -0.83 4.54 -6.83
CA VAL A 66 -1.96 4.17 -5.96
C VAL A 66 -3.14 3.64 -6.77
N ASP A 67 -3.51 4.32 -7.87
CA ASP A 67 -4.57 3.87 -8.77
C ASP A 67 -4.24 2.49 -9.37
N ARG A 68 -2.99 2.29 -9.80
CA ARG A 68 -2.51 0.99 -10.30
C ARG A 68 -2.52 -0.10 -9.23
N LEU A 69 -2.12 0.21 -8.00
CA LEU A 69 -2.12 -0.76 -6.91
C LEU A 69 -3.55 -1.15 -6.52
N HIS A 70 -4.48 -0.19 -6.57
CA HIS A 70 -5.91 -0.44 -6.35
C HIS A 70 -6.53 -1.29 -7.47
N ASP A 71 -6.34 -0.93 -8.74
CA ASP A 71 -6.84 -1.69 -9.90
C ASP A 71 -6.34 -3.14 -9.93
N ARG A 72 -5.15 -3.37 -9.38
CA ARG A 72 -4.50 -4.69 -9.28
C ARG A 72 -4.82 -5.46 -8.00
N GLY A 73 -5.56 -4.87 -7.07
CA GLY A 73 -5.94 -5.50 -5.80
C GLY A 73 -4.84 -5.57 -4.74
N TYR A 74 -3.76 -4.78 -4.87
CA TYR A 74 -2.79 -4.57 -3.78
C TYR A 74 -3.33 -3.63 -2.71
N LEU A 75 -4.21 -2.71 -3.11
CA LEU A 75 -4.98 -1.83 -2.23
C LEU A 75 -6.47 -2.06 -2.43
N TYR A 76 -7.26 -1.86 -1.39
CA TYR A 76 -8.72 -1.82 -1.48
C TYR A 76 -9.26 -0.61 -0.74
N GLU A 77 -10.38 -0.08 -1.23
CA GLU A 77 -11.08 1.03 -0.60
C GLU A 77 -11.91 0.55 0.60
N VAL A 78 -11.74 1.21 1.75
CA VAL A 78 -12.53 1.04 2.97
C VAL A 78 -12.78 2.42 3.58
N ASP A 79 -14.03 2.72 3.90
CA ASP A 79 -14.41 3.95 4.62
C ASP A 79 -13.81 5.23 3.97
N GLU A 80 -13.93 5.34 2.65
CA GLU A 80 -13.38 6.45 1.83
C GLU A 80 -11.84 6.58 1.83
N GLY A 81 -11.13 5.63 2.44
CA GLY A 81 -9.67 5.52 2.39
C GLY A 81 -9.19 4.20 1.78
N LEU A 82 -7.87 4.03 1.71
CA LEU A 82 -7.21 2.89 1.10
C LEU A 82 -6.50 2.06 2.15
N ARG A 83 -6.61 0.75 2.02
CA ARG A 83 -6.01 -0.22 2.93
C ARG A 83 -5.22 -1.23 2.12
N VAL A 84 -4.03 -1.60 2.59
CA VAL A 84 -3.24 -2.66 1.95
C VAL A 84 -3.97 -3.98 2.10
N THR A 85 -4.11 -4.70 0.99
CA THR A 85 -4.55 -6.09 1.01
C THR A 85 -3.54 -6.86 1.86
N ASP A 86 -4.01 -7.43 2.97
CA ASP A 86 -3.17 -8.25 3.85
C ASP A 86 -2.52 -9.32 2.98
N VAL A 87 -1.21 -9.21 2.79
CA VAL A 87 -0.42 -10.29 2.21
C VAL A 87 -0.29 -11.34 3.30
N SER A 88 -1.39 -12.04 3.54
CA SER A 88 -1.37 -13.35 4.18
C SER A 88 -0.64 -14.27 3.22
N TYR A 89 0.70 -14.24 3.24
CA TYR A 89 1.45 -15.41 2.84
C TYR A 89 1.68 -16.22 4.12
N GLU A 90 1.05 -17.40 4.13
CA GLU A 90 1.13 -18.44 5.16
C GLU A 90 2.56 -18.68 5.70
#